data_AF-A0A7C4ILZ6-F1
#
_entry.id   AF-A0A7C4ILZ6-F1
#
_cell.length_a   1.000
_cell.length_b   1.000
_cell.length_c   1.000
_cell.angle_alpha   90.00
_cell.angle_beta   90.00
_cell.angle_gamma   90.00
#
_symmetry.space_group_name_H-M   'P 1'
#
loop_
_entity.id
_entity.type
_entity.pdbx_description
1 polymer ?
#
loop_
_entity_poly.entity_id
_entity_poly.type
_entity_poly.pdbx_seq_one_letter_code
_entity_poly.pdbx_strand_id
1 'polypeptide(L)'
;VSIDEIGERHDAIRGISGNYEKAIETFSALKSLDMPNLSIGIHTVISKFNVRRIPDIYKHLMLLNPDSYVTEIAEEREELKNVGSGITPDYEDYTRAVDYLAEELRKERFSRVGRITRAFRLEYYGLVKRILRERRQVIPCYAGVASAQIAPDGDVWMCCITADPIGNVRDTGFDFREVWHSDKADILRRDIKSGKCFCPLANASYTNMLHNARTLTGVGWNLLKN
;
A
#
# COMPACT_ATOMS: atom_id res chain seq x y z
N VAL A 1 4.23 9.33 8.89
CA VAL A 1 2.98 9.83 9.48
C VAL A 1 1.88 9.73 8.44
N SER A 2 0.69 9.29 8.81
CA SER A 2 -0.42 9.09 7.87
C SER A 2 -1.25 10.37 7.75
N ILE A 3 -1.28 10.97 6.57
CA ILE A 3 -2.03 12.21 6.29
C ILE A 3 -2.76 12.05 4.96
N ASP A 4 -4.09 11.94 5.00
CA ASP A 4 -4.89 11.67 3.79
C ASP A 4 -5.45 12.92 3.11
N GLU A 5 -5.46 14.06 3.81
CA GLU A 5 -6.12 15.27 3.39
C GLU A 5 -5.65 16.45 4.27
N ILE A 6 -6.16 17.66 4.06
CA ILE A 6 -5.74 18.89 4.76
C ILE A 6 -6.82 19.37 5.73
N GLY A 7 -6.43 19.69 6.97
CA GLY A 7 -7.28 20.30 7.99
C GLY A 7 -8.49 19.44 8.34
N GLU A 8 -9.65 20.07 8.57
CA GLU A 8 -10.89 19.39 8.97
C GLU A 8 -11.35 18.27 8.02
N ARG A 9 -10.95 18.30 6.75
CA ARG A 9 -11.28 17.24 5.79
C ARG A 9 -10.47 15.96 6.07
N HIS A 10 -9.26 16.08 6.61
CA HIS A 10 -8.50 14.93 7.12
C HIS A 10 -9.18 14.32 8.34
N ASP A 11 -9.57 15.17 9.28
CA ASP A 11 -10.30 14.77 10.48
C ASP A 11 -11.60 14.04 10.14
N ALA A 12 -12.35 14.55 9.15
CA ALA A 12 -13.57 13.93 8.68
C ALA A 12 -13.33 12.53 8.08
N ILE A 13 -12.25 12.34 7.31
CA ILE A 13 -11.87 11.02 6.76
C ILE A 13 -11.42 10.07 7.88
N ARG A 14 -10.65 10.56 8.85
CA ARG A 14 -10.07 9.76 9.94
C ARG A 14 -11.01 9.56 11.13
N GLY A 15 -12.13 10.30 11.18
CA GLY A 15 -13.15 10.23 12.23
C GLY A 15 -12.72 10.82 13.58
N ILE A 16 -11.68 11.66 13.61
CA ILE A 16 -11.11 12.21 14.85
C ILE A 16 -10.89 13.71 14.66
N SER A 17 -11.52 14.54 15.50
CA SER A 17 -11.29 15.99 15.50
C SER A 17 -9.91 16.35 16.07
N GLY A 18 -9.24 17.31 15.45
CA GLY A 18 -7.87 17.73 15.75
C GLY A 18 -6.82 16.70 15.34
N ASN A 19 -7.14 15.76 14.44
CA ASN A 19 -6.23 14.70 14.04
C ASN A 19 -5.14 15.23 13.12
N TYR A 20 -5.51 16.10 12.19
CA TYR A 20 -4.60 16.73 11.25
C TYR A 20 -3.51 17.52 11.99
N GLU A 21 -3.89 18.37 12.94
CA GLU A 21 -2.95 19.19 13.71
C GLU A 21 -1.97 18.30 14.48
N LYS A 22 -2.48 17.24 15.15
CA LYS A 22 -1.64 16.26 15.86
C LYS A 22 -0.71 15.50 14.92
N ALA A 23 -1.16 15.16 13.71
CA ALA A 23 -0.33 14.50 12.71
C ALA A 23 0.81 15.41 12.23
N ILE A 24 0.53 16.70 12.01
CA ILE A 24 1.53 17.71 11.63
C ILE A 24 2.50 17.98 12.78
N GLU A 25 2.02 18.07 14.02
CA GLU A 25 2.85 18.19 15.22
C GLU A 25 3.79 16.99 15.36
N THR A 26 3.25 15.78 15.22
CA THR A 26 4.04 14.53 15.27
C THR A 26 5.09 14.50 14.16
N PHE A 27 4.71 14.85 12.93
CA PHE A 27 5.65 14.90 11.81
C PHE A 27 6.78 15.90 12.08
N SER A 28 6.45 17.10 12.56
CA SER A 28 7.42 18.16 12.84
C SER A 28 8.37 17.78 13.98
N ALA A 29 7.83 17.19 15.05
CA ALA A 29 8.62 16.71 16.18
C ALA A 29 9.56 15.56 15.79
N LEU A 30 9.14 14.68 14.88
CA LEU A 30 10.01 13.63 14.36
C LEU A 30 11.07 14.18 13.40
N LYS A 31 10.73 15.16 12.55
CA LYS A 31 11.68 15.80 11.63
C LYS A 31 12.75 16.62 12.34
N SER A 32 12.49 17.12 13.54
CA SER A 32 13.47 17.87 14.33
C SER A 32 14.51 16.98 15.04
N LEU A 33 14.31 15.66 15.04
CA LEU A 33 15.28 14.70 15.55
C LEU A 33 16.43 14.54 14.56
N ASP A 34 17.61 15.06 14.90
CA ASP A 34 18.84 14.86 14.11
C ASP A 34 19.41 13.45 14.37
N MET A 35 18.88 12.47 13.63
CA MET A 35 19.28 11.07 13.74
C MET A 35 19.66 10.50 12.36
N PRO A 36 20.88 9.95 12.19
CA PRO A 36 21.42 9.59 10.87
C PRO A 36 20.67 8.42 10.18
N ASN A 37 19.91 7.64 10.95
CA ASN A 37 19.16 6.48 10.45
C ASN A 37 17.63 6.68 10.50
N LEU A 38 17.16 7.92 10.68
CA LEU A 38 15.75 8.24 10.75
C LEU A 38 15.29 8.89 9.44
N SER A 39 14.23 8.35 8.84
CA SER A 39 13.57 8.91 7.67
C SER A 39 12.10 9.09 7.97
N ILE A 40 11.61 10.34 7.87
CA ILE A 40 10.25 10.69 8.21
C ILE A 40 9.48 11.02 6.95
N GLY A 41 8.58 10.12 6.59
CA GLY A 41 7.71 10.25 5.43
C GLY A 41 6.26 10.55 5.77
N ILE A 42 5.51 10.95 4.75
CA ILE A 42 4.06 11.09 4.78
C ILE A 42 3.44 9.99 3.92
N HIS A 43 2.39 9.36 4.44
CA HIS A 43 1.63 8.33 3.73
C HIS A 43 0.18 8.77 3.56
N THR A 44 -0.31 8.78 2.32
CA THR A 44 -1.67 9.18 1.95
C THR A 44 -2.42 8.01 1.33
N VAL A 45 -3.57 7.64 1.90
CA VAL A 45 -4.49 6.67 1.31
C VAL A 45 -5.44 7.39 0.35
N ILE A 46 -5.40 7.02 -0.93
CA ILE A 46 -6.26 7.53 -2.00
C ILE A 46 -7.58 6.77 -1.97
N SER A 47 -8.65 7.44 -1.55
CA SER A 47 -10.02 6.93 -1.47
C SER A 47 -10.97 7.77 -2.32
N LYS A 48 -12.24 7.36 -2.44
CA LYS A 48 -13.29 8.20 -3.04
C LYS A 48 -13.41 9.60 -2.40
N PHE A 49 -12.96 9.78 -1.16
CA PHE A 49 -13.12 11.03 -0.41
C PHE A 49 -12.10 12.10 -0.79
N ASN A 50 -10.89 11.71 -1.25
CA ASN A 50 -9.79 12.64 -1.49
C ASN A 50 -9.18 12.51 -2.90
N VAL A 51 -9.54 11.48 -3.68
CA VAL A 51 -8.91 11.18 -4.99
C VAL A 51 -8.86 12.38 -5.94
N ARG A 52 -9.92 13.19 -6.01
CA ARG A 52 -9.99 14.38 -6.87
C ARG A 52 -9.10 15.53 -6.41
N ARG A 53 -8.66 15.51 -5.16
CA ARG A 53 -7.85 16.55 -4.52
C ARG A 53 -6.39 16.17 -4.35
N ILE A 54 -5.99 14.99 -4.78
CA ILE A 54 -4.60 14.52 -4.69
C ILE A 54 -3.58 15.54 -5.21
N PRO A 55 -3.82 16.29 -6.30
CA PRO A 55 -2.89 17.34 -6.71
C PRO A 55 -2.68 18.45 -5.67
N ASP A 56 -3.74 18.91 -5.01
CA ASP A 56 -3.65 19.95 -3.98
C ASP A 56 -3.03 19.41 -2.69
N ILE A 57 -3.44 18.19 -2.30
CA ILE A 57 -2.93 17.49 -1.11
C ILE A 57 -1.42 17.28 -1.25
N TYR A 58 -0.97 16.73 -2.38
CA TYR A 58 0.45 16.52 -2.65
C TYR A 58 1.23 17.83 -2.57
N LYS A 59 0.81 18.88 -3.28
CA LYS A 59 1.49 20.18 -3.26
C LYS A 59 1.62 20.73 -1.85
N HIS A 60 0.55 20.64 -1.06
CA HIS A 60 0.54 21.15 0.32
C HIS A 60 1.48 20.34 1.22
N LEU A 61 1.41 19.00 1.17
CA LEU A 61 2.21 18.13 2.04
C LEU A 61 3.71 18.14 1.67
N MET A 62 4.05 18.36 0.40
CA MET A 62 5.45 18.49 -0.02
C MET A 62 6.12 19.77 0.52
N LEU A 63 5.37 20.81 0.89
CA LEU A 63 5.93 21.99 1.58
C LEU A 63 6.52 21.66 2.94
N LEU A 64 6.09 20.55 3.55
CA LEU A 64 6.63 20.06 4.82
C LEU A 64 8.00 19.37 4.65
N ASN A 65 8.48 19.24 3.41
CA ASN A 65 9.75 18.61 3.05
C ASN A 65 9.94 17.21 3.68
N PRO A 66 9.01 16.26 3.44
CA PRO A 66 9.15 14.89 3.92
C PRO A 66 10.30 14.16 3.23
N ASP A 67 10.94 13.24 3.96
CA ASP A 67 12.01 12.41 3.38
C ASP A 67 11.46 11.40 2.36
N SER A 68 10.18 11.07 2.48
CA SER A 68 9.43 10.30 1.51
C SER A 68 7.95 10.65 1.52
N TYR A 69 7.34 10.67 0.34
CA TYR A 69 5.88 10.73 0.20
C TYR A 69 5.41 9.44 -0.47
N VAL A 70 4.46 8.72 0.13
CA VAL A 70 3.94 7.45 -0.37
C VAL A 70 2.43 7.60 -0.54
N THR A 71 1.88 6.97 -1.57
CA THR A 71 0.42 6.84 -1.73
C THR A 71 0.01 5.41 -2.00
N GLU A 72 -1.09 5.00 -1.40
CA GLU A 72 -1.73 3.70 -1.62
C GLU A 72 -3.21 3.90 -1.93
N ILE A 73 -3.82 2.95 -2.64
CA ILE A 73 -5.26 2.99 -2.91
C ILE A 73 -6.02 2.44 -1.71
N ALA A 74 -7.17 3.05 -1.38
CA ALA A 74 -8.08 2.54 -0.36
C ALA A 74 -8.74 1.26 -0.85
N GLU A 75 -8.81 0.27 0.03
CA GLU A 75 -9.28 -1.07 -0.28
C GLU A 75 -10.34 -1.53 0.72
N GLU A 76 -11.26 -2.36 0.22
CA GLU A 76 -12.20 -3.10 1.05
C GLU A 76 -11.55 -4.40 1.55
N ARG A 77 -11.65 -4.65 2.85
CA ARG A 77 -10.98 -5.74 3.56
C ARG A 77 -11.87 -6.25 4.69
N GLU A 78 -11.89 -7.56 4.85
CA GLU A 78 -12.54 -8.19 6.01
C GLU A 78 -11.86 -7.78 7.32
N GLU A 79 -10.51 -7.68 7.33
CA GLU A 79 -9.71 -7.21 8.47
C GLU A 79 -10.21 -5.86 9.02
N LEU A 80 -10.53 -4.93 8.12
CA LEU A 80 -10.95 -3.56 8.47
C LEU A 80 -12.47 -3.42 8.62
N LYS A 81 -13.22 -4.51 8.43
CA LYS A 81 -14.69 -4.54 8.48
C LYS A 81 -15.34 -3.47 7.61
N ASN A 82 -14.76 -3.22 6.43
CA ASN A 82 -15.20 -2.16 5.51
C ASN A 82 -15.64 -2.70 4.13
N VAL A 83 -15.85 -4.00 4.00
CA VAL A 83 -16.41 -4.61 2.79
C VAL A 83 -17.80 -4.04 2.50
N GLY A 84 -18.02 -3.62 1.26
CA GLY A 84 -19.25 -2.94 0.81
C GLY A 84 -19.30 -1.43 1.10
N SER A 85 -18.25 -0.83 1.67
CA SER A 85 -18.20 0.62 1.93
C SER A 85 -18.09 1.48 0.66
N GLY A 86 -17.66 0.88 -0.45
CA GLY A 86 -17.34 1.55 -1.70
C GLY A 86 -16.24 2.60 -1.50
N ILE A 87 -15.23 2.33 -0.67
CA ILE A 87 -14.17 3.30 -0.33
C ILE A 87 -13.14 3.47 -1.45
N THR A 88 -12.94 2.42 -2.25
CA THR A 88 -12.02 2.40 -3.38
C THR A 88 -12.48 3.41 -4.44
N PRO A 89 -11.61 4.30 -4.93
CA PRO A 89 -11.95 5.25 -5.99
C PRO A 89 -12.23 4.51 -7.31
N ASP A 90 -13.03 5.12 -8.18
CA ASP A 90 -13.22 4.59 -9.53
C ASP A 90 -11.95 4.69 -10.38
N TYR A 91 -11.94 3.96 -11.49
CA TYR A 91 -10.80 3.88 -12.39
C TYR A 91 -10.36 5.25 -12.96
N GLU A 92 -11.31 6.12 -13.30
CA GLU A 92 -11.02 7.40 -13.96
C GLU A 92 -10.42 8.41 -12.97
N ASP A 93 -11.07 8.57 -11.82
CA ASP A 93 -10.60 9.42 -10.73
C ASP A 93 -9.21 8.96 -10.25
N TYR A 94 -9.03 7.65 -10.02
CA TYR A 94 -7.75 7.11 -9.61
C TYR A 94 -6.67 7.34 -10.67
N THR A 95 -6.97 7.09 -11.95
CA THR A 95 -6.03 7.30 -13.06
C THR A 95 -5.55 8.73 -13.11
N ARG A 96 -6.45 9.72 -13.02
CA ARG A 96 -6.08 11.14 -12.97
C ARG A 96 -5.14 11.44 -11.80
N ALA A 97 -5.44 10.93 -10.62
CA ALA A 97 -4.64 11.16 -9.42
C ALA A 97 -3.23 10.58 -9.55
N VAL A 98 -3.09 9.31 -9.97
CA VAL A 98 -1.77 8.66 -10.06
C VAL A 98 -0.95 9.11 -11.26
N ASP A 99 -1.57 9.54 -12.35
CA ASP A 99 -0.84 10.11 -13.48
C ASP A 99 -0.20 11.45 -13.10
N TYR A 100 -0.93 12.30 -12.37
CA TYR A 100 -0.35 13.50 -11.76
C TYR A 100 0.85 13.16 -10.84
N LEU A 101 0.67 12.22 -9.90
CA LEU A 101 1.75 11.80 -9.00
C LEU A 101 2.95 11.21 -9.75
N ALA A 102 2.71 10.46 -10.82
CA ALA A 102 3.76 9.88 -11.66
C ALA A 102 4.55 10.96 -12.41
N GLU A 103 3.91 12.05 -12.84
CA GLU A 103 4.58 13.20 -13.42
C GLU A 103 5.45 13.93 -12.41
N GLU A 104 4.94 14.19 -11.21
CA GLU A 104 5.71 14.84 -10.14
C GLU A 104 6.92 14.00 -9.72
N LEU A 105 6.72 12.69 -9.54
CA LEU A 105 7.81 11.74 -9.27
C LEU A 105 8.89 11.75 -10.36
N ARG A 106 8.57 12.09 -11.61
CA ARG A 106 9.58 12.21 -12.69
C ARG A 106 10.39 13.49 -12.64
N LYS A 107 9.92 14.54 -11.98
CA LYS A 107 10.61 15.83 -11.85
C LYS A 107 11.61 15.83 -10.70
N GLU A 108 11.35 15.05 -9.66
CA GLU A 108 12.20 14.98 -8.47
C GLU A 108 13.57 14.33 -8.71
N ARG A 109 14.63 14.90 -8.12
CA ARG A 109 16.00 14.34 -8.14
C ARG A 109 16.21 13.46 -6.91
N PHE A 110 16.48 12.17 -7.10
CA PHE A 110 16.61 11.20 -6.02
C PHE A 110 18.03 10.62 -5.87
N SER A 111 18.34 10.17 -4.66
CA SER A 111 19.46 9.26 -4.39
C SER A 111 19.27 7.90 -5.09
N ARG A 112 20.32 7.05 -5.16
CA ARG A 112 20.24 5.74 -5.85
C ARG A 112 19.14 4.84 -5.29
N VAL A 113 18.97 4.78 -3.97
CA VAL A 113 17.89 3.99 -3.33
C VAL A 113 16.53 4.58 -3.67
N GLY A 114 16.41 5.91 -3.66
CA GLY A 114 15.18 6.60 -4.09
C GLY A 114 14.80 6.31 -5.54
N ARG A 115 15.77 6.10 -6.44
CA ARG A 115 15.52 5.71 -7.85
C ARG A 115 14.85 4.33 -7.97
N ILE A 116 15.25 3.36 -7.15
CA ILE A 116 14.66 2.01 -7.14
C ILE A 116 13.21 2.08 -6.62
N THR A 117 13.00 2.70 -5.47
CA THR A 117 11.65 2.85 -4.88
C THR A 117 10.71 3.57 -5.85
N ARG A 118 11.18 4.61 -6.53
CA ARG A 118 10.43 5.32 -7.56
C ARG A 118 10.07 4.42 -8.74
N ALA A 119 11.02 3.63 -9.26
CA ALA A 119 10.77 2.75 -10.39
C ALA A 119 9.69 1.70 -10.07
N PHE A 120 9.74 1.11 -8.87
CA PHE A 120 8.68 0.23 -8.38
C PHE A 120 7.33 0.95 -8.26
N ARG A 121 7.32 2.20 -7.78
CA ARG A 121 6.08 2.97 -7.64
C ARG A 121 5.42 3.28 -8.97
N LEU A 122 6.20 3.62 -9.99
CA LEU A 122 5.68 3.85 -11.35
C LEU A 122 5.05 2.58 -11.94
N GLU A 123 5.71 1.42 -11.75
CA GLU A 123 5.13 0.13 -12.15
C GLU A 123 3.88 -0.22 -11.34
N TYR A 124 3.89 0.04 -10.04
CA TYR A 124 2.74 -0.15 -9.16
C TYR A 124 1.51 0.64 -9.63
N TYR A 125 1.66 1.93 -9.95
CA TYR A 125 0.53 2.72 -10.47
C TYR A 125 -0.03 2.14 -11.79
N GLY A 126 0.85 1.70 -12.69
CA GLY A 126 0.44 1.01 -13.91
C GLY A 126 -0.32 -0.29 -13.61
N LEU A 127 0.14 -1.06 -12.63
CA LEU A 127 -0.50 -2.30 -12.19
C LEU A 127 -1.88 -2.05 -11.58
N VAL A 128 -2.03 -1.07 -10.69
CA VAL A 128 -3.32 -0.75 -10.07
C VAL A 128 -4.35 -0.34 -11.12
N LYS A 129 -3.98 0.53 -12.07
CA LYS A 129 -4.87 0.90 -13.19
C LYS A 129 -5.40 -0.33 -13.94
N ARG A 130 -4.52 -1.32 -14.19
CA ARG A 130 -4.91 -2.58 -14.83
C ARG A 130 -5.80 -3.43 -13.93
N ILE A 131 -5.51 -3.53 -12.64
CA ILE A 131 -6.33 -4.30 -11.69
C ILE A 131 -7.74 -3.73 -11.60
N LEU A 132 -7.89 -2.41 -11.46
CA LEU A 132 -9.18 -1.74 -11.39
C LEU A 132 -10.01 -1.95 -12.66
N ARG A 133 -9.37 -1.89 -13.84
CA ARG A 133 -10.04 -2.06 -15.12
C ARG A 133 -10.39 -3.52 -15.43
N GLU A 134 -9.45 -4.43 -15.21
CA GLU A 134 -9.58 -5.84 -15.61
C GLU A 134 -10.30 -6.69 -14.54
N ARG A 135 -10.38 -6.22 -13.28
CA ARG A 135 -11.03 -6.89 -12.13
C ARG A 135 -10.64 -8.36 -11.99
N ARG A 136 -9.35 -8.63 -12.18
CA ARG A 136 -8.75 -9.97 -12.09
C ARG A 136 -7.33 -9.89 -11.55
N GLN A 137 -6.77 -11.04 -11.20
CA GLN A 137 -5.35 -11.16 -10.89
C GLN A 137 -4.50 -10.85 -12.13
N VAL A 138 -3.94 -9.63 -12.20
CA VAL A 138 -3.13 -9.15 -13.35
C VAL A 138 -1.74 -9.77 -13.38
N ILE A 139 -1.13 -9.97 -12.20
CA ILE A 139 0.11 -10.71 -11.98
C ILE A 139 -0.13 -11.74 -10.87
N PRO A 140 0.63 -12.86 -10.82
CA PRO A 140 0.47 -13.87 -9.77
C PRO A 140 0.56 -13.24 -8.37
N CYS A 141 -0.34 -13.66 -7.48
CA CYS A 141 -0.27 -13.29 -6.06
C CYS A 141 0.57 -14.32 -5.30
N TYR A 142 1.52 -13.82 -4.52
CA TYR A 142 2.43 -14.60 -3.68
C TYR A 142 2.06 -14.49 -2.20
N ALA A 143 0.85 -14.00 -1.87
CA ALA A 143 0.28 -14.11 -0.53
C ALA A 143 0.26 -15.59 -0.10
N GLY A 144 0.75 -15.86 1.09
CA GLY A 144 0.91 -17.24 1.57
C GLY A 144 2.17 -17.95 1.09
N VAL A 145 3.02 -17.30 0.29
CA VAL A 145 4.31 -17.86 -0.17
C VAL A 145 5.45 -16.91 0.20
N ALA A 146 5.36 -15.64 -0.24
CA ALA A 146 6.36 -14.61 0.01
C ALA A 146 5.96 -13.62 1.10
N SER A 147 4.70 -13.66 1.55
CA SER A 147 4.20 -12.82 2.63
C SER A 147 3.23 -13.59 3.54
N ALA A 148 3.27 -13.25 4.82
CA ALA A 148 2.41 -13.74 5.89
C ALA A 148 1.96 -12.56 6.74
N GLN A 149 0.82 -12.70 7.41
CA GLN A 149 0.35 -11.72 8.40
C GLN A 149 -0.01 -12.45 9.67
N ILE A 150 0.32 -11.85 10.81
CA ILE A 150 -0.03 -12.37 12.13
C ILE A 150 -0.81 -11.27 12.84
N ALA A 151 -2.05 -11.57 13.20
CA ALA A 151 -2.92 -10.66 13.91
C ALA A 151 -2.53 -10.57 15.40
N PRO A 152 -2.95 -9.51 16.13
CA PRO A 152 -2.60 -9.35 17.55
C PRO A 152 -3.11 -10.49 18.45
N ASP A 153 -4.12 -11.23 18.01
CA ASP A 153 -4.66 -12.41 18.66
C ASP A 153 -3.94 -13.72 18.27
N GLY A 154 -2.86 -13.64 17.48
CA GLY A 154 -2.04 -14.78 17.08
C GLY A 154 -2.55 -15.52 15.85
N ASP A 155 -3.68 -15.11 15.26
CA ASP A 155 -4.16 -15.70 14.02
C ASP A 155 -3.18 -15.41 12.89
N VAL A 156 -2.85 -16.45 12.11
CA VAL A 156 -2.02 -16.33 10.92
C VAL A 156 -2.94 -16.23 9.71
N TRP A 157 -2.73 -15.22 8.87
CA TRP A 157 -3.44 -15.01 7.62
C TRP A 157 -2.50 -15.08 6.43
N MET A 158 -3.02 -15.56 5.30
CA MET A 158 -2.33 -15.42 4.02
C MET A 158 -2.38 -13.98 3.51
N CYS A 159 -3.48 -13.26 3.76
CA CYS A 159 -3.65 -11.86 3.39
C CYS A 159 -4.75 -11.17 4.22
N CYS A 160 -4.64 -9.85 4.42
CA CYS A 160 -5.61 -9.03 5.16
C CYS A 160 -6.94 -8.83 4.41
N ILE A 161 -6.98 -9.12 3.10
CA ILE A 161 -8.20 -8.91 2.30
C ILE A 161 -9.31 -9.85 2.77
N THR A 162 -9.01 -11.14 2.88
CA THR A 162 -9.96 -12.15 3.35
C THR A 162 -9.89 -12.36 4.86
N ALA A 163 -8.72 -12.10 5.47
CA ALA A 163 -8.47 -12.32 6.91
C ALA A 163 -8.92 -13.71 7.39
N ASP A 164 -8.82 -14.74 6.54
CA ASP A 164 -9.16 -16.13 6.88
C ASP A 164 -7.99 -16.77 7.65
N PRO A 165 -8.17 -17.12 8.94
CA PRO A 165 -7.12 -17.71 9.77
C PRO A 165 -6.76 -19.12 9.31
N ILE A 166 -5.50 -19.33 8.92
CA ILE A 166 -5.00 -20.68 8.59
C ILE A 166 -4.66 -21.48 9.85
N GLY A 167 -4.57 -20.80 11.00
CA GLY A 167 -4.34 -21.34 12.33
C GLY A 167 -3.86 -20.22 13.27
N ASN A 168 -3.70 -20.53 14.55
CA ASN A 168 -3.23 -19.58 15.56
C ASN A 168 -1.88 -20.04 16.14
N VAL A 169 -0.89 -19.14 16.20
CA VAL A 169 0.45 -19.49 16.71
C VAL A 169 0.42 -19.86 18.20
N ARG A 170 -0.59 -19.45 18.98
CA ARG A 170 -0.69 -19.79 20.40
C ARG A 170 -1.02 -21.26 20.63
N ASP A 171 -1.70 -21.88 19.68
CA ASP A 171 -2.07 -23.29 19.75
C ASP A 171 -0.90 -24.22 19.43
N THR A 172 0.15 -23.71 18.79
CA THR A 172 1.36 -24.45 18.39
C THR A 172 2.58 -24.12 19.25
N GLY A 173 2.36 -23.57 20.45
CA GLY A 173 3.48 -23.13 21.32
C GLY A 173 4.36 -22.05 20.66
N PHE A 174 3.77 -21.23 19.80
CA PHE A 174 4.42 -20.22 18.96
C PHE A 174 5.33 -20.77 17.85
N ASP A 175 5.20 -22.05 17.48
CA ASP A 175 5.80 -22.55 16.25
C ASP A 175 4.98 -22.11 15.02
N PHE A 176 5.44 -21.05 14.36
CA PHE A 176 4.84 -20.56 13.12
C PHE A 176 4.85 -21.60 11.99
N ARG A 177 5.85 -22.49 11.94
CA ARG A 177 6.00 -23.45 10.84
C ARG A 177 4.87 -24.46 10.83
N GLU A 178 4.41 -24.90 12.00
CA GLU A 178 3.28 -25.82 12.13
C GLU A 178 2.01 -25.23 11.51
N VAL A 179 1.71 -23.96 11.82
CA VAL A 179 0.57 -23.25 11.22
C VAL A 179 0.77 -23.04 9.72
N TRP A 180 1.98 -22.64 9.31
CA TRP A 180 2.31 -22.29 7.93
C TRP A 180 2.33 -23.49 6.98
N HIS A 181 2.70 -24.68 7.45
CA HIS A 181 2.76 -25.91 6.67
C HIS A 181 1.54 -26.82 6.88
N SER A 182 0.44 -26.26 7.40
CA SER A 182 -0.81 -26.99 7.59
C SER A 182 -1.54 -27.28 6.26
N ASP A 183 -2.41 -28.28 6.27
CA ASP A 183 -3.27 -28.60 5.11
C ASP A 183 -4.17 -27.42 4.73
N LYS A 184 -4.67 -26.66 5.72
CA LYS A 184 -5.46 -25.46 5.48
C LYS A 184 -4.64 -24.41 4.73
N ALA A 185 -3.38 -24.20 5.12
CA ALA A 185 -2.48 -23.28 4.43
C ALA A 185 -2.29 -23.67 2.95
N ASP A 186 -2.11 -24.96 2.66
CA ASP A 186 -1.95 -25.45 1.29
C ASP A 186 -3.20 -25.30 0.43
N ILE A 187 -4.38 -25.50 1.00
CA ILE A 187 -5.66 -25.24 0.32
C ILE A 187 -5.76 -23.76 -0.08
N LEU A 188 -5.55 -22.84 0.86
CA LEU A 188 -5.63 -21.40 0.57
C LEU A 188 -4.58 -20.94 -0.45
N ARG A 189 -3.35 -21.48 -0.41
CA ARG A 189 -2.33 -21.19 -1.43
C ARG A 189 -2.77 -21.59 -2.83
N ARG A 190 -3.39 -22.78 -2.98
CA ARG A 190 -3.93 -23.23 -4.27
C ARG A 190 -5.05 -22.31 -4.75
N ASP A 191 -5.93 -21.87 -3.85
CA ASP A 191 -7.00 -20.95 -4.19
C ASP A 191 -6.47 -19.57 -4.63
N ILE A 192 -5.50 -19.00 -3.91
CA ILE A 192 -4.85 -17.74 -4.30
C ILE A 192 -4.16 -17.86 -5.67
N LYS A 193 -3.46 -18.98 -5.89
CA LYS A 193 -2.79 -19.28 -7.17
C LYS A 193 -3.78 -19.47 -8.32
N SER A 194 -5.01 -19.90 -8.04
CA SER A 194 -6.04 -20.09 -9.07
C SER A 194 -6.59 -18.78 -9.66
N GLY A 195 -6.25 -17.62 -9.06
CA GLY A 195 -6.59 -16.31 -9.62
C GLY A 195 -8.06 -15.90 -9.47
N LYS A 196 -8.79 -16.51 -8.53
CA LYS A 196 -10.21 -16.22 -8.23
C LYS A 196 -10.43 -14.84 -7.59
N CYS A 197 -9.37 -14.16 -7.15
CA CYS A 197 -9.43 -12.86 -6.49
C CYS A 197 -8.64 -11.79 -7.25
N PHE A 198 -8.90 -10.52 -6.95
CA PHE A 198 -8.10 -9.38 -7.39
C PHE A 198 -8.03 -8.36 -6.27
N CYS A 199 -6.91 -7.65 -6.15
CA CYS A 199 -6.76 -6.58 -5.19
C CYS A 199 -5.55 -5.71 -5.57
N PRO A 200 -5.69 -4.38 -5.67
CA PRO A 200 -4.59 -3.46 -5.89
C PRO A 200 -3.81 -3.09 -4.62
N LEU A 201 -4.02 -3.78 -3.50
CA LEU A 201 -3.30 -3.56 -2.24
C LEU A 201 -1.79 -3.48 -2.46
N ALA A 202 -1.20 -2.38 -1.97
CA ALA A 202 0.19 -2.04 -2.23
C ALA A 202 1.19 -3.06 -1.66
N ASN A 203 1.06 -3.44 -0.38
CA ASN A 203 2.02 -4.35 0.26
C ASN A 203 2.11 -5.70 -0.47
N ALA A 204 0.98 -6.26 -0.89
CA ALA A 204 0.88 -7.48 -1.68
C ALA A 204 1.43 -7.23 -3.08
N SER A 205 1.07 -6.13 -3.72
CA SER A 205 1.52 -5.77 -5.07
C SER A 205 3.04 -5.62 -5.16
N TYR A 206 3.69 -4.92 -4.22
CA TYR A 206 5.15 -4.78 -4.21
C TYR A 206 5.86 -6.13 -4.06
N THR A 207 5.37 -6.98 -3.15
CA THR A 207 5.89 -8.35 -2.99
C THR A 207 5.72 -9.16 -4.27
N ASN A 208 4.54 -9.10 -4.90
CA ASN A 208 4.25 -9.80 -6.15
C ASN A 208 5.14 -9.32 -7.30
N MET A 209 5.41 -8.02 -7.38
CA MET A 209 6.28 -7.44 -8.40
C MET A 209 7.73 -7.90 -8.26
N LEU A 210 8.21 -8.12 -7.04
CA LEU A 210 9.57 -8.66 -6.80
C LEU A 210 9.73 -10.09 -7.32
N HIS A 211 8.65 -10.86 -7.36
CA HIS A 211 8.63 -12.25 -7.83
C HIS A 211 8.06 -12.40 -9.25
N ASN A 212 7.90 -11.30 -10.00
CA ASN A 212 7.38 -11.34 -11.36
C ASN A 212 8.41 -10.74 -12.34
N ALA A 213 8.94 -11.58 -13.23
CA ALA A 213 9.99 -11.19 -14.17
C ALA A 213 9.58 -10.01 -15.07
N ARG A 214 8.31 -9.96 -15.51
CA ARG A 214 7.82 -8.89 -16.37
C ARG A 214 7.79 -7.55 -15.64
N THR A 215 7.32 -7.50 -14.40
CA THR A 215 7.34 -6.26 -13.60
C THR A 215 8.78 -5.86 -13.28
N LEU A 216 9.66 -6.80 -12.95
CA LEU A 216 11.09 -6.50 -12.77
C LEU A 216 11.74 -5.90 -14.03
N THR A 217 11.38 -6.38 -15.23
CA THR A 217 11.87 -5.75 -16.46
C THR A 217 11.36 -4.33 -16.64
N GLY A 218 10.10 -4.05 -16.27
CA GLY A 218 9.53 -2.70 -16.26
C GLY A 218 10.23 -1.76 -15.26
N VAL A 219 10.49 -2.25 -14.04
CA VAL A 219 11.27 -1.53 -13.04
C VAL A 219 12.68 -1.23 -13.56
N GLY A 220 13.37 -2.23 -14.13
CA GLY A 220 14.69 -2.05 -14.73
C GLY A 220 14.70 -1.00 -15.84
N TRP A 221 13.68 -0.99 -16.70
CA TRP A 221 13.51 0.03 -17.74
C TRP A 221 13.30 1.44 -17.16
N ASN A 222 12.46 1.57 -16.13
CA ASN A 222 12.24 2.85 -15.44
C ASN A 222 13.50 3.37 -14.72
N LEU A 223 14.37 2.45 -14.26
CA LEU A 223 15.67 2.81 -13.71
C LEU A 223 16.63 3.35 -14.78
N LEU A 224 16.62 2.80 -15.99
CA LEU A 224 17.51 3.21 -17.09
C LEU A 224 17.09 4.52 -17.77
N LYS A 225 15.79 4.82 -17.80
CA LYS A 225 15.24 6.03 -18.45
C LYS A 225 15.40 7.33 -17.66
N ASN A 226 15.80 7.25 -16.38
CA ASN A 226 15.98 8.39 -15.47
C ASN A 226 17.34 8.30 -14.79
#